data_AF-A0AAE0A3P5-F1
#
_entry.id   AF-A0AAE0A3P5-F1
#
_cell.length_a   1.000
_cell.length_b   1.000
_cell.length_c   1.000
_cell.angle_alpha   90.00
_cell.angle_beta   90.00
_cell.angle_gamma   90.00
#
_symmetry.space_group_name_H-M   'P 1'
#
loop_
_entity.id
_entity.type
_entity.pdbx_description
1 polymer ?
#
loop_
_entity_poly.entity_id
_entity_poly.type
_entity_poly.pdbx_seq_one_letter_code
_entity_poly.pdbx_strand_id
1 'polypeptide(L)'
;MKSGVPKVTKSNKELMDYLFKNSVNGMTSIQRFFQCVTSSSGHMVLIKSSIEIQAKFGKPTDVFGDLVAVGPLVLRPQDHDGDEKIMDWLNTKEASSVVFVSFGSENFLSEEEIVEMAHGLELSNVDFIWVVRFHGENNNVKTIHEALPQGFLERELKFKARD
;
A
#
# COMPACT_ATOMS: atom_id res chain seq x y z
N MET A 1 -14.37 -10.74 42.01
CA MET A 1 -13.79 -10.39 40.70
C MET A 1 -14.90 -10.43 39.67
N LYS A 2 -15.30 -9.28 39.09
CA LYS A 2 -16.24 -9.28 37.97
C LYS A 2 -15.42 -9.51 36.70
N SER A 3 -15.49 -10.71 36.13
CA SER A 3 -14.97 -11.03 34.81
C SER A 3 -15.81 -10.29 33.77
N GLY A 4 -15.39 -9.08 33.41
CA GLY A 4 -16.02 -8.31 32.35
C GLY A 4 -15.60 -8.87 31.00
N VAL A 5 -16.32 -9.86 30.48
CA VAL A 5 -16.25 -10.19 29.06
C VAL A 5 -16.63 -8.92 28.29
N PRO A 6 -15.74 -8.37 27.44
CA PRO A 6 -16.03 -7.14 26.71
C PRO A 6 -17.32 -7.30 25.90
N LYS A 7 -18.30 -6.40 26.10
CA LYS A 7 -19.53 -6.42 25.31
C LYS A 7 -19.18 -6.12 23.85
N VAL A 8 -19.54 -7.02 22.95
CA VAL A 8 -19.33 -6.83 21.51
C VAL A 8 -20.22 -5.68 21.04
N THR A 9 -19.60 -4.54 20.74
CA THR A 9 -20.26 -3.39 20.10
C THR A 9 -20.37 -3.63 18.58
N LYS A 10 -21.24 -2.90 17.89
CA LYS A 10 -21.37 -2.99 16.42
C LYS A 10 -20.04 -2.72 15.70
N SER A 11 -19.28 -1.73 16.18
CA SER A 11 -17.93 -1.41 15.69
C SER A 11 -16.92 -2.54 15.97
N ASN A 12 -16.97 -3.17 17.15
CA ASN A 12 -16.12 -4.34 17.43
C ASN A 12 -16.49 -5.53 16.53
N LYS A 13 -17.77 -5.72 16.20
CA LYS A 13 -18.21 -6.79 15.31
C LYS A 13 -17.70 -6.59 13.88
N GLU A 14 -17.79 -5.36 13.35
CA GLU A 14 -17.29 -5.02 12.02
C GLU A 14 -15.76 -5.14 11.92
N LEU A 15 -15.04 -4.69 12.96
CA LEU A 15 -13.59 -4.87 13.05
C LEU A 15 -13.20 -6.35 13.09
N MET A 16 -13.91 -7.16 13.88
CA MET A 16 -13.67 -8.60 13.96
C MET A 16 -14.01 -9.26 12.62
N ASP A 17 -15.14 -8.94 12.01
CA ASP A 17 -15.49 -9.48 10.68
C ASP A 17 -14.41 -9.15 9.63
N TYR A 18 -13.86 -7.93 9.63
CA TYR A 18 -12.74 -7.58 8.76
C TYR A 18 -11.50 -8.43 9.03
N LEU A 19 -11.10 -8.56 10.31
CA LEU A 19 -9.91 -9.32 10.73
C LEU A 19 -10.00 -10.82 10.43
N PHE A 20 -11.20 -11.40 10.54
CA PHE A 20 -11.45 -12.84 10.40
C PHE A 20 -11.85 -13.27 8.99
N LYS A 21 -12.49 -12.40 8.18
CA LYS A 21 -13.09 -12.81 6.90
C LYS A 21 -12.27 -12.40 5.68
N ASN A 22 -11.56 -11.28 5.74
CA ASN A 22 -10.78 -10.82 4.60
C ASN A 22 -9.43 -11.54 4.57
N SER A 23 -9.20 -12.33 3.52
CA SER A 23 -7.93 -12.99 3.26
C SER A 23 -7.24 -12.36 2.06
N VAL A 24 -5.93 -12.17 2.18
CA VAL A 24 -5.04 -11.82 1.07
C VAL A 24 -4.03 -12.94 0.98
N ASN A 25 -3.80 -13.49 -0.21
CA ASN A 25 -2.90 -14.64 -0.44
C ASN A 25 -3.21 -15.87 0.45
N GLY A 26 -4.49 -16.12 0.72
CA GLY A 26 -4.92 -17.26 1.53
C GLY A 26 -4.73 -17.12 3.04
N MET A 27 -4.25 -15.97 3.54
CA MET A 27 -4.17 -15.68 4.98
C MET A 27 -4.99 -14.46 5.38
N THR A 28 -5.76 -14.60 6.45
CA THR A 28 -6.49 -13.50 7.08
C THR A 28 -5.58 -12.64 7.95
N SER A 29 -5.99 -11.40 8.23
CA SER A 29 -5.23 -10.50 9.11
C SER A 29 -5.01 -11.10 10.49
N ILE A 30 -6.01 -11.82 11.03
CA ILE A 30 -5.89 -12.49 12.32
C ILE A 30 -4.93 -13.69 12.28
N GLN A 31 -4.87 -14.44 11.17
CA GLN A 31 -3.91 -15.54 11.01
C GLN A 31 -2.47 -15.00 10.95
N ARG A 32 -2.24 -13.94 10.17
CA ARG A 32 -0.93 -13.26 10.11
C ARG A 32 -0.52 -12.76 11.49
N PHE A 33 -1.45 -12.14 12.21
CA PHE A 33 -1.22 -11.66 13.57
C PHE A 33 -0.83 -12.81 14.52
N PHE A 34 -1.61 -13.90 14.56
CA PHE A 34 -1.30 -15.04 15.41
C PHE A 34 0.02 -15.70 15.05
N GLN A 35 0.34 -15.83 13.76
CA GLN A 35 1.62 -16.36 13.31
C GLN A 35 2.79 -15.50 13.80
N CYS A 36 2.69 -14.17 13.72
CA CYS A 36 3.72 -13.26 14.27
C CYS A 36 3.92 -13.48 15.77
N VAL A 37 2.83 -13.67 16.53
CA VAL A 37 2.90 -13.87 17.98
C VAL A 37 3.48 -15.24 18.33
N THR A 38 2.99 -16.32 17.72
CA THR A 38 3.43 -17.69 18.03
C THR A 38 4.84 -17.99 17.53
N SER A 39 5.33 -17.25 16.54
CA SER A 39 6.71 -17.35 16.04
C SER A 39 7.70 -16.48 16.84
N SER A 40 7.22 -15.66 17.78
CA SER A 40 8.04 -14.78 18.62
C SER A 40 8.40 -15.46 19.94
N SER A 41 9.53 -15.07 20.54
CA SER A 41 9.96 -15.55 21.86
C SER A 41 9.08 -15.07 23.02
N GLY A 42 8.01 -14.31 22.75
CA GLY A 42 6.92 -14.02 23.70
C GLY A 42 7.19 -12.93 24.76
N HIS A 43 8.35 -12.26 24.73
CA HIS A 43 8.72 -11.28 25.75
C HIS A 43 8.34 -9.83 25.38
N MET A 44 8.47 -9.46 24.11
CA MET A 44 8.22 -8.10 23.64
C MET A 44 7.81 -8.12 22.16
N VAL A 45 6.88 -7.26 21.77
CA VAL A 45 6.45 -7.07 20.37
C VAL A 45 6.83 -5.66 19.92
N LEU A 46 7.73 -5.58 18.94
CA LEU A 46 8.09 -4.32 18.29
C LEU A 46 7.12 -4.06 17.13
N ILE A 47 6.49 -2.89 17.11
CA ILE A 47 5.55 -2.51 16.05
C ILE A 47 6.08 -1.30 15.30
N LYS A 48 6.19 -1.43 13.97
CA LYS A 48 6.44 -0.31 13.05
C LYS A 48 5.24 0.63 13.07
N SER A 49 5.24 1.56 14.00
CA SER A 49 4.21 2.58 14.19
C SER A 49 4.75 3.62 15.17
N SER A 50 4.02 4.71 15.38
CA SER A 50 4.34 5.70 16.39
C SER A 50 3.14 5.96 17.29
N ILE A 51 3.40 6.43 18.51
CA ILE A 51 2.34 6.71 19.48
C ILE A 51 1.45 7.85 18.96
N GLU A 52 2.01 8.83 18.25
CA GLU A 52 1.28 9.95 17.65
C GLU A 52 0.26 9.47 16.61
N ILE A 53 0.60 8.43 15.83
CA ILE A 53 -0.32 7.81 14.87
C ILE A 53 -1.37 6.95 15.61
N GLN A 54 -0.96 6.23 16.65
CA GLN A 54 -1.82 5.27 17.36
C GLN A 54 -2.73 5.89 18.42
N ALA A 55 -2.42 7.07 18.95
CA ALA A 55 -3.14 7.68 20.07
C ALA A 55 -4.65 7.79 19.83
N LYS A 56 -5.07 7.90 18.56
CA LYS A 56 -6.49 7.97 18.15
C LYS A 56 -7.22 6.62 18.19
N PHE A 57 -6.47 5.51 18.18
CA PHE A 57 -7.00 4.14 18.11
C PHE A 57 -6.88 3.38 19.45
N GLY A 58 -6.40 4.04 20.50
CA GLY A 58 -6.16 3.45 21.82
C GLY A 58 -4.73 2.92 21.99
N LYS A 59 -4.32 2.69 23.24
CA LYS A 59 -3.02 2.09 23.53
C LYS A 59 -3.09 0.58 23.26
N PRO A 60 -2.21 -0.01 22.44
CA PRO A 60 -2.25 -1.44 22.13
C PRO A 60 -1.89 -2.38 23.30
N THR A 61 -1.70 -1.84 24.51
CA THR A 61 -1.13 -2.54 25.68
C THR A 61 -2.10 -3.48 26.40
N ASP A 62 -3.38 -3.48 26.05
CA ASP A 62 -4.39 -4.25 26.79
C ASP A 62 -4.64 -5.66 26.22
N VAL A 63 -3.88 -6.09 25.20
CA VAL A 63 -4.12 -7.37 24.50
C VAL A 63 -2.95 -8.35 24.62
N PHE A 64 -1.71 -7.88 24.71
CA PHE A 64 -0.49 -8.71 24.81
C PHE A 64 0.56 -8.02 25.70
N GLY A 65 1.70 -8.68 25.98
CA GLY A 65 2.80 -8.15 26.82
C GLY A 65 3.43 -6.84 26.31
N ASP A 66 4.67 -6.55 26.67
CA ASP A 66 5.28 -5.25 26.35
C ASP A 66 5.29 -4.97 24.84
N LEU A 67 4.48 -3.99 24.42
CA LEU A 67 4.34 -3.55 23.04
C LEU A 67 5.03 -2.20 22.88
N VAL A 68 6.04 -2.17 22.03
CA VAL A 68 6.89 -0.99 21.84
C VAL A 68 6.74 -0.50 20.40
N ALA A 69 6.18 0.71 20.25
CA ALA A 69 6.17 1.42 18.99
C ALA A 69 7.58 1.94 18.68
N VAL A 70 8.18 1.48 17.58
CA VAL A 70 9.58 1.81 17.23
C VAL A 70 9.70 2.93 16.18
N GLY A 71 8.60 3.61 15.90
CA GLY A 71 8.51 4.63 14.85
C GLY A 71 8.41 4.05 13.45
N PRO A 72 8.35 4.92 12.42
CA PRO A 72 8.44 4.50 11.04
C PRO A 72 9.84 3.94 10.76
N LEU A 73 9.92 2.66 10.46
CA LEU A 73 11.13 2.05 9.92
C LEU A 73 11.27 2.51 8.45
N VAL A 74 12.04 3.58 8.25
CA VAL A 74 12.39 4.10 6.93
C VAL A 74 13.60 3.32 6.43
N LEU A 75 13.46 2.70 5.25
CA LEU A 75 14.60 2.09 4.59
C LEU A 75 15.56 3.19 4.15
N ARG A 76 16.86 2.97 4.34
CA ARG A 76 17.85 3.86 3.74
C ARG A 76 17.71 3.77 2.22
N PRO A 77 17.72 4.91 1.50
CA PRO A 77 17.78 4.90 0.05
C PRO A 77 18.96 4.01 -0.38
N GLN A 78 18.69 3.13 -1.34
CA GLN A 78 19.76 2.46 -2.06
C GLN A 78 19.81 3.11 -3.42
N ASP A 79 21.01 3.54 -3.81
CA ASP A 79 21.21 4.09 -5.14
C ASP A 79 21.17 2.91 -6.12
N HIS A 80 20.22 2.94 -7.05
CA HIS A 80 20.10 1.95 -8.11
C HIS A 80 20.45 2.57 -9.46
N ASP A 81 21.11 1.78 -10.32
CA ASP A 81 21.38 2.17 -11.70
C ASP A 81 20.04 2.48 -12.41
N GLY A 82 19.88 3.74 -12.83
CA GLY A 82 18.68 4.23 -13.51
C GLY A 82 17.82 5.21 -12.70
N ASP A 83 18.09 5.38 -11.40
CA ASP A 83 17.39 6.37 -10.56
C ASP A 83 17.58 7.81 -11.07
N GLU A 84 18.75 8.09 -11.68
CA GLU A 84 19.10 9.40 -12.24
C GLU A 84 18.04 9.93 -13.21
N LYS A 85 17.45 9.07 -14.07
CA LYS A 85 16.47 9.54 -15.08
C LYS A 85 15.17 10.02 -14.44
N ILE A 86 14.69 9.32 -13.41
CA ILE A 86 13.47 9.69 -12.70
C ILE A 86 13.73 10.92 -11.86
N MET A 87 14.89 10.99 -11.19
CA MET A 87 15.28 12.14 -10.40
C MET A 87 15.49 13.39 -11.25
N ASP A 88 16.14 13.27 -12.41
CA ASP A 88 16.29 14.37 -13.37
C ASP A 88 14.94 14.87 -13.86
N TRP A 89 14.02 13.96 -14.20
CA TRP A 89 12.67 14.34 -14.58
C TRP A 89 11.92 15.03 -13.44
N LEU A 90 11.98 14.50 -12.22
CA LEU A 90 11.37 15.13 -11.03
C LEU A 90 11.94 16.52 -10.75
N ASN A 91 13.23 16.72 -10.95
CA ASN A 91 13.90 18.01 -10.77
C ASN A 91 13.42 19.10 -11.75
N THR A 92 12.75 18.71 -12.85
CA THR A 92 12.11 19.68 -13.76
C THR A 92 10.73 20.14 -13.31
N LYS A 93 10.18 19.56 -12.24
CA LYS A 93 8.80 19.79 -11.80
C LYS A 93 8.73 20.72 -10.60
N GLU A 94 7.65 21.48 -10.52
CA GLU A 94 7.36 22.31 -9.35
C GLU A 94 7.20 21.47 -8.08
N ALA A 95 7.57 22.04 -6.93
CA ALA A 95 7.46 21.34 -5.66
C ALA A 95 6.02 20.88 -5.40
N SER A 96 5.86 19.61 -4.98
CA SER A 96 4.55 19.00 -4.67
C SER A 96 3.55 18.99 -5.84
N SER A 97 4.01 19.04 -7.09
CA SER A 97 3.14 19.00 -8.28
C SER A 97 2.95 17.59 -8.88
N VAL A 98 3.79 16.62 -8.53
CA VAL A 98 3.77 15.27 -9.10
C VAL A 98 3.02 14.28 -8.22
N VAL A 99 2.11 13.51 -8.81
CA VAL A 99 1.36 12.44 -8.14
C VAL A 99 2.09 11.10 -8.27
N PHE A 100 2.40 10.45 -7.14
CA PHE A 100 2.89 9.07 -7.13
C PHE A 100 1.74 8.09 -6.89
N VAL A 101 1.56 7.13 -7.81
CA VAL A 101 0.50 6.12 -7.75
C VAL A 101 1.10 4.72 -7.63
N SER A 102 0.75 4.03 -6.55
CA SER A 102 1.14 2.63 -6.32
C SER A 102 0.12 1.91 -5.44
N PHE A 103 -0.19 0.67 -5.81
CA PHE A 103 -1.10 -0.22 -5.06
C PHE A 103 -0.33 -1.21 -4.16
N GLY A 104 0.96 -1.00 -3.97
CA GLY A 104 1.82 -1.88 -3.17
C GLY A 104 2.11 -3.22 -3.85
N SER A 105 2.75 -4.13 -3.12
CA SER A 105 3.21 -5.41 -3.67
C SER A 105 2.13 -6.49 -3.74
N GLU A 106 1.05 -6.34 -2.97
CA GLU A 106 0.04 -7.39 -2.76
C GLU A 106 -1.27 -7.15 -3.53
N ASN A 107 -1.46 -5.98 -4.13
CA ASN A 107 -2.68 -5.66 -4.87
C ASN A 107 -2.37 -5.52 -6.37
N PHE A 108 -3.23 -6.12 -7.19
CA PHE A 108 -3.18 -6.07 -8.63
C PHE A 108 -4.53 -5.59 -9.12
N LEU A 109 -4.52 -4.54 -9.92
CA LEU A 109 -5.73 -3.99 -10.52
C LEU A 109 -6.28 -4.94 -11.59
N SER A 110 -7.60 -5.03 -11.69
CA SER A 110 -8.27 -5.65 -12.84
C SER A 110 -7.98 -4.86 -14.12
N GLU A 111 -8.26 -5.44 -15.28
CA GLU A 111 -8.10 -4.73 -16.56
C GLU A 111 -8.99 -3.48 -16.62
N GLU A 112 -10.22 -3.58 -16.13
CA GLU A 112 -11.15 -2.46 -16.04
C GLU A 112 -10.64 -1.36 -15.09
N GLU A 113 -10.09 -1.75 -13.93
CA GLU A 113 -9.52 -0.79 -12.98
C GLU A 113 -8.28 -0.08 -13.55
N ILE A 114 -7.45 -0.76 -14.35
CA ILE A 114 -6.30 -0.17 -15.05
C ILE A 114 -6.79 0.86 -16.08
N VAL A 115 -7.84 0.53 -16.84
CA VAL A 115 -8.43 1.43 -17.83
C VAL A 115 -8.98 2.69 -17.18
N GLU A 116 -9.76 2.54 -16.11
CA GLU A 116 -10.32 3.69 -15.37
C GLU A 116 -9.21 4.54 -14.71
N MET A 117 -8.17 3.89 -14.17
CA MET A 117 -7.02 4.61 -13.61
C MET A 117 -6.29 5.44 -14.68
N ALA A 118 -6.03 4.86 -15.85
CA ALA A 118 -5.40 5.56 -16.96
C ALA A 118 -6.25 6.75 -17.43
N HIS A 119 -7.57 6.58 -17.57
CA HIS A 119 -8.48 7.67 -17.89
C HIS A 119 -8.49 8.77 -16.82
N GLY A 120 -8.50 8.41 -15.54
CA GLY A 120 -8.45 9.37 -14.43
C GLY A 120 -7.17 10.20 -14.44
N LEU A 121 -6.02 9.55 -14.69
CA LEU A 121 -4.73 10.23 -14.82
C LEU A 121 -4.71 11.21 -16.00
N GLU A 122 -5.15 10.77 -17.18
CA GLU A 122 -5.22 11.60 -18.38
C GLU A 122 -6.13 12.83 -18.18
N LEU A 123 -7.31 12.64 -17.57
CA LEU A 123 -8.25 13.73 -17.29
C LEU A 123 -7.79 14.70 -16.19
N SER A 124 -6.96 14.23 -15.26
CA SER A 124 -6.48 15.05 -14.13
C SER A 124 -5.49 16.13 -14.57
N ASN A 125 -4.83 15.94 -15.71
CA ASN A 125 -3.81 16.85 -16.23
C ASN A 125 -2.67 17.16 -15.23
N VAL A 126 -2.31 16.18 -14.40
CA VAL A 126 -1.19 16.28 -13.47
C VAL A 126 0.01 15.51 -13.99
N ASP A 127 1.21 15.93 -13.63
CA ASP A 127 2.38 15.06 -13.76
C ASP A 127 2.25 13.89 -12.78
N PHE A 128 2.55 12.67 -13.22
CA PHE A 128 2.46 11.49 -12.37
C PHE A 128 3.59 10.49 -12.62
N ILE A 129 3.85 9.67 -11.59
CA ILE A 129 4.61 8.42 -11.66
C ILE A 129 3.66 7.32 -11.22
N TRP A 130 3.37 6.37 -12.11
CA TRP A 130 2.47 5.25 -11.82
C TRP A 130 3.22 3.92 -11.91
N VAL A 131 3.27 3.20 -10.78
CA VAL A 131 3.80 1.84 -10.72
C VAL A 131 2.68 0.85 -11.08
N VAL A 132 2.68 0.39 -12.33
CA VAL A 132 1.72 -0.61 -12.81
C VAL A 132 2.26 -2.02 -12.55
N ARG A 133 1.43 -2.89 -11.95
CA ARG A 133 1.76 -4.29 -11.69
C ARG A 133 0.73 -5.18 -12.37
N PHE A 134 1.19 -6.30 -12.96
CA PHE A 134 0.34 -7.25 -13.66
C PHE A 134 0.39 -8.62 -12.98
N HIS A 135 -0.73 -9.34 -12.95
CA HIS A 135 -0.73 -10.76 -12.60
C HIS A 135 0.00 -11.54 -13.70
N GLY A 136 1.13 -12.14 -13.35
CA GLY A 136 1.81 -13.12 -14.20
C GLY A 136 1.35 -14.53 -13.81
N GLU A 137 0.20 -14.98 -14.31
CA GLU A 137 -0.07 -16.42 -14.33
C GLU A 137 0.61 -17.00 -15.58
N ASN A 138 1.63 -17.84 -15.38
CA ASN A 138 2.24 -18.70 -16.40
C ASN A 138 2.71 -17.97 -17.69
N ASN A 139 3.94 -17.45 -17.67
CA ASN A 139 4.73 -17.05 -18.85
C ASN A 139 4.15 -15.98 -19.80
N ASN A 140 2.94 -15.48 -19.60
CA ASN A 140 2.38 -14.34 -20.34
C ASN A 140 2.50 -13.06 -19.49
N VAL A 141 3.70 -12.50 -19.44
CA VAL A 141 3.90 -11.14 -18.91
C VAL A 141 3.26 -10.18 -19.91
N LYS A 142 2.06 -9.67 -19.60
CA LYS A 142 1.49 -8.56 -20.38
C LYS A 142 2.48 -7.42 -20.41
N THR A 143 2.82 -6.94 -21.60
CA THR A 143 3.65 -5.74 -21.72
C THR A 143 2.84 -4.53 -21.26
N ILE A 144 3.50 -3.46 -20.84
CA ILE A 144 2.81 -2.20 -20.46
C ILE A 144 1.94 -1.66 -21.61
N HIS A 145 2.35 -1.90 -22.86
CA HIS A 145 1.60 -1.52 -24.06
C HIS A 145 0.32 -2.33 -24.26
N GLU A 146 0.28 -3.58 -23.81
CA GLU A 146 -0.89 -4.45 -23.88
C GLU A 146 -1.88 -4.18 -22.74
N ALA A 147 -1.39 -3.73 -21.59
CA ALA A 147 -2.21 -3.55 -20.40
C ALA A 147 -2.85 -2.17 -20.30
N LEU A 148 -2.24 -1.14 -20.91
CA LEU A 148 -2.78 0.22 -20.89
C LEU A 148 -3.75 0.46 -22.06
N PRO A 149 -4.69 1.41 -21.94
CA PRO A 149 -5.56 1.78 -23.04
C PRO A 149 -4.76 2.16 -24.29
N GLN A 150 -5.25 1.74 -25.45
CA GLN A 150 -4.58 1.99 -26.71
C GLN A 150 -4.26 3.48 -26.89
N GLY A 151 -3.00 3.79 -27.21
CA GLY A 151 -2.55 5.15 -27.46
C GLY A 151 -2.24 5.98 -26.21
N PHE A 152 -2.41 5.43 -24.99
CA PHE A 152 -2.24 6.17 -23.74
C PHE A 152 -0.84 6.79 -23.62
N LEU A 153 0.21 6.00 -23.83
CA LEU A 153 1.60 6.47 -23.73
C LEU A 153 1.91 7.57 -24.75
N GLU A 154 1.40 7.45 -25.97
CA GLU A 154 1.58 8.45 -27.02
C GLU A 154 0.85 9.75 -26.70
N ARG A 155 -0.33 9.68 -26.08
CA ARG A 155 -1.08 10.87 -25.65
C ARG A 155 -0.35 11.60 -24.54
N GLU A 156 0.12 10.88 -23.52
CA GLU A 156 0.90 11.45 -22.41
C GLU A 156 2.21 12.09 -22.88
N LEU A 157 2.91 11.46 -23.83
CA LEU A 157 4.15 12.02 -24.39
C LEU A 157 3.90 13.25 -25.29
N LYS A 158 2.80 13.27 -26.05
CA LYS A 158 2.44 14.40 -26.92
C LYS A 158 1.87 15.58 -26.16
N PHE A 159 1.14 15.32 -25.08
CA PHE A 159 0.57 16.36 -24.24
C PHE A 159 1.68 17.24 -23.66
N LYS A 160 2.74 16.62 -23.12
CA LYS A 160 3.90 17.32 -22.55
C LYS A 160 4.83 18.00 -23.55
N ALA A 161 4.61 17.85 -24.86
CA ALA A 161 5.40 18.50 -25.90
C ALA A 161 4.73 19.76 -26.48
N ARG A 162 3.51 20.09 -26.02
CA ARG A 162 2.72 21.24 -26.50
C ARG A 162 2.72 22.45 -25.55
N ASP A 163 3.25 22.26 -24.34
CA ASP A 163 3.45 23.29 -23.32
C ASP A 163 4.94 23.61 -23.18
#